data_AF-A0A563DET5-F1
#
_entry.id   AF-A0A563DET5-F1
#
_cell.length_a   1.000
_cell.length_b   1.000
_cell.length_c   1.000
_cell.angle_alpha   90.00
_cell.angle_beta   90.00
_cell.angle_gamma   90.00
#
_symmetry.space_group_name_H-M   'P 1'
#
loop_
_entity.id
_entity.type
_entity.pdbx_description
1 polymer ?
#
loop_
_entity_poly.entity_id
_entity_poly.type
_entity_poly.pdbx_seq_one_letter_code
_entity_poly.pdbx_strand_id
1 'polypeptide(L)'
;MSDKARIQNVIDVFIKAKKEIGSILTNKEDADLLLRSETVLNKLINSLQHSIGNNIINEPSTLIAEKKPLKYILGRKIDTVVSPIKNNVLTPNNQEMEKLGKEVEALYNTIQNRDNKEILESCDDLCIRALAKRMGLSYSIEQTPNLTSGFIDDLRKSVINHKAQEESKLDNIHNQKIEHIIKQLTDLGYIVNEEKSGDECLYTIFKGDKKVDSITRDEIINMSNEEYNKILEKYKDIKTSFNFTQLNEVIERAKGIDEKKYTPESFQTFIKKFEGPVPEFITQEEVDSLTLELNKSFEMLVEKTKVRSRKINSEN
;
A
#
# COMPACT_ATOMS: atom_id res chain seq x y z
N MET A 1 14.31 -37.77 -42.95
CA MET A 1 13.16 -37.88 -42.03
C MET A 1 13.72 -37.91 -40.61
N SER A 2 13.31 -37.00 -39.71
CA SER A 2 13.82 -36.98 -38.33
C SER A 2 13.43 -38.26 -37.58
N ASP A 3 14.25 -38.75 -36.65
CA ASP A 3 13.93 -39.93 -35.83
C ASP A 3 12.62 -39.73 -35.05
N LYS A 4 12.32 -38.50 -34.64
CA LYS A 4 11.03 -38.14 -34.05
C LYS A 4 9.86 -38.38 -35.01
N ALA A 5 10.01 -38.03 -36.28
CA ALA A 5 8.98 -38.24 -37.30
C ALA A 5 8.80 -39.73 -37.65
N ARG A 6 9.88 -40.52 -37.57
CA ARG A 6 9.82 -41.98 -37.76
C ARG A 6 9.05 -42.65 -36.62
N ILE A 7 9.29 -42.25 -35.38
CA ILE A 7 8.57 -42.77 -34.21
C ILE A 7 7.09 -42.34 -34.24
N GLN A 8 6.79 -41.11 -34.66
CA GLN A 8 5.40 -40.65 -34.80
C GLN A 8 4.60 -41.50 -35.81
N ASN A 9 5.19 -41.84 -36.96
CA ASN A 9 4.54 -42.73 -37.92
C ASN A 9 4.22 -44.11 -37.33
N VAL A 10 5.11 -44.65 -36.49
CA VAL A 10 4.88 -45.94 -35.80
C VAL A 10 3.73 -45.83 -34.80
N ILE A 11 3.65 -44.72 -34.06
CA ILE A 11 2.53 -44.44 -33.15
C ILE A 11 1.20 -44.42 -33.93
N ASP A 12 1.17 -43.76 -35.09
CA ASP A 12 -0.04 -43.66 -35.92
C ASP A 12 -0.50 -45.03 -36.43
N VAL A 13 0.44 -45.92 -36.78
CA VAL A 13 0.15 -47.31 -37.15
C VAL A 13 -0.50 -48.07 -35.99
N PHE A 14 0.02 -47.92 -34.76
CA PHE A 14 -0.56 -48.58 -33.59
C PHE A 14 -1.96 -48.03 -33.23
N ILE A 15 -2.18 -46.72 -33.39
CA ILE A 15 -3.51 -46.12 -33.19
C ILE A 15 -4.51 -46.65 -34.21
N LYS A 16 -4.09 -46.79 -35.47
CA LYS A 16 -4.91 -47.36 -36.53
C LYS A 16 -5.26 -48.83 -36.24
N ALA A 17 -4.27 -49.64 -35.90
CA ALA A 17 -4.47 -51.04 -35.53
C ALA A 17 -5.42 -51.19 -34.33
N LYS A 18 -5.30 -50.34 -33.31
CA LYS A 18 -6.22 -50.31 -32.16
C LYS A 18 -7.68 -50.10 -32.61
N LYS A 19 -7.93 -49.14 -33.50
CA LYS A 19 -9.28 -48.86 -34.03
C LYS A 19 -9.83 -50.03 -34.84
N GLU A 20 -9.00 -50.63 -35.70
CA GLU A 20 -9.39 -51.79 -36.50
C GLU A 20 -9.74 -53.00 -35.61
N ILE A 21 -8.89 -53.31 -34.61
CA ILE A 21 -9.15 -54.39 -33.64
C ILE A 21 -10.43 -54.12 -32.85
N GLY A 22 -10.64 -52.89 -32.38
CA GLY A 22 -11.86 -52.49 -31.69
C GLY A 22 -13.12 -52.66 -32.54
N SER A 23 -13.03 -52.45 -33.85
CA SER A 23 -14.15 -52.67 -34.78
C SER A 23 -14.43 -54.14 -35.08
N ILE A 24 -13.41 -55.01 -34.97
CA ILE A 24 -13.54 -56.46 -35.21
C ILE A 24 -14.08 -57.17 -33.96
N LEU A 25 -13.61 -56.76 -32.77
CA LEU A 25 -13.90 -57.43 -31.49
C LEU A 25 -15.11 -56.82 -30.76
N THR A 26 -16.15 -56.38 -31.48
CA THR A 26 -17.36 -55.76 -30.90
C THR A 26 -18.31 -56.74 -30.21
N ASN A 27 -18.08 -58.04 -30.35
CA ASN A 27 -18.95 -59.08 -29.82
C ASN A 27 -18.70 -59.33 -28.33
N LYS A 28 -19.77 -59.64 -27.58
CA LYS A 28 -19.74 -59.83 -26.12
C LYS A 28 -18.89 -61.02 -25.67
N GLU A 29 -18.64 -61.98 -26.56
CA GLU A 29 -17.83 -63.17 -26.32
C GLU A 29 -16.31 -62.87 -26.34
N ASP A 30 -15.89 -61.82 -27.04
CA ASP A 30 -14.47 -61.44 -27.21
C ASP A 30 -14.02 -60.28 -26.31
N ALA A 31 -14.84 -59.90 -25.33
CA ALA A 31 -14.61 -58.74 -24.48
C ALA A 31 -13.27 -58.78 -23.71
N ASP A 32 -12.81 -59.97 -23.31
CA ASP A 32 -11.51 -60.14 -22.64
C ASP A 32 -10.34 -59.95 -23.61
N LEU A 33 -10.47 -60.43 -24.85
CA LEU A 33 -9.45 -60.26 -25.89
C LEU A 33 -9.36 -58.78 -26.32
N LEU A 34 -10.50 -58.11 -26.45
CA LEU A 34 -10.58 -56.68 -26.71
C LEU A 34 -9.84 -55.90 -25.61
N LEU A 35 -10.18 -56.13 -24.34
CA LEU A 35 -9.56 -55.44 -23.21
C LEU A 35 -8.04 -55.66 -23.14
N ARG A 36 -7.58 -56.90 -23.36
CA ARG A 36 -6.15 -57.23 -23.36
C ARG A 36 -5.43 -56.56 -24.52
N SER A 37 -6.00 -56.61 -25.72
CA SER A 37 -5.40 -55.99 -26.92
C SER A 37 -5.30 -54.47 -26.79
N GLU A 38 -6.35 -53.81 -26.29
CA GLU A 38 -6.34 -52.37 -26.01
C GLU A 38 -5.30 -52.00 -24.96
N THR A 39 -5.22 -52.78 -23.87
CA THR A 39 -4.25 -52.52 -22.80
C THR A 39 -2.81 -52.61 -23.30
N VAL A 40 -2.48 -53.62 -24.12
CA VAL A 40 -1.13 -53.78 -24.69
C VAL A 40 -0.82 -52.67 -25.68
N LEU A 41 -1.74 -52.35 -26.59
CA LEU A 41 -1.54 -51.29 -27.59
C LEU A 41 -1.39 -49.92 -26.93
N ASN A 42 -2.20 -49.60 -25.91
CA ASN A 42 -2.07 -48.35 -25.16
C ASN A 42 -0.70 -48.25 -24.45
N LYS A 43 -0.21 -49.34 -23.83
CA LYS A 43 1.13 -49.34 -23.21
C LYS A 43 2.24 -49.08 -24.22
N LEU A 44 2.16 -49.68 -25.41
CA LEU A 44 3.13 -49.47 -26.47
C LEU A 44 3.08 -48.04 -27.03
N ILE A 45 1.88 -47.52 -27.30
CA ILE A 45 1.66 -46.14 -27.77
C ILE A 45 2.24 -45.14 -26.76
N ASN A 46 1.91 -45.29 -25.47
CA ASN A 46 2.36 -44.38 -24.43
C ASN A 46 3.89 -44.44 -24.27
N SER A 47 4.49 -45.64 -24.29
CA SER A 47 5.94 -45.79 -24.21
C SER A 47 6.67 -45.10 -25.37
N LEU A 48 6.14 -45.20 -26.60
CA LEU A 48 6.71 -44.52 -27.75
C LEU A 48 6.50 -43.00 -27.70
N GLN A 49 5.35 -42.53 -27.21
CA GLN A 49 5.08 -41.10 -27.00
C GLN A 49 6.05 -40.49 -25.99
N HIS A 50 6.33 -41.18 -24.88
CA HIS A 50 7.34 -40.75 -23.91
C HIS A 50 8.73 -40.66 -24.55
N SER A 51 9.09 -41.60 -25.43
CA SER A 51 10.41 -41.60 -26.10
C SER A 51 10.65 -40.38 -27.01
N ILE A 52 9.59 -39.72 -27.48
CA ILE A 52 9.67 -38.50 -28.31
C ILE A 52 9.38 -37.21 -27.52
N GLY A 53 9.28 -37.30 -26.19
CA GLY A 53 9.02 -36.18 -25.29
C GLY A 53 7.55 -35.73 -25.24
N ASN A 54 6.62 -36.53 -25.76
CA ASN A 54 5.18 -36.27 -25.62
C ASN A 54 4.67 -36.98 -24.35
N ASN A 55 4.58 -36.25 -23.24
CA ASN A 55 3.96 -36.75 -22.02
C ASN A 55 2.43 -36.62 -22.13
N ILE A 56 1.73 -37.67 -22.58
CA ILE A 56 0.29 -37.77 -22.40
C ILE A 56 0.03 -38.29 -20.98
N ILE A 57 0.20 -37.43 -19.99
CA ILE A 57 -0.61 -37.56 -18.77
C ILE A 57 -1.94 -36.90 -19.16
N ASN A 58 -3.03 -37.64 -18.98
CA ASN A 58 -4.42 -37.26 -19.28
C ASN A 58 -4.93 -37.73 -20.66
N GLU A 59 -5.45 -38.96 -20.72
CA GLU A 59 -6.89 -38.96 -21.00
C GLU A 59 -7.52 -38.22 -19.82
N PRO A 60 -8.17 -37.07 -20.02
CA PRO A 60 -8.99 -36.53 -18.96
C PRO A 60 -9.98 -37.65 -18.64
N SER A 61 -9.88 -38.20 -17.44
CA SER A 61 -10.91 -39.05 -16.87
C SER A 61 -12.13 -38.16 -16.58
N THR A 62 -12.63 -37.43 -17.58
CA THR A 62 -13.82 -36.58 -17.54
C THR A 62 -15.09 -37.37 -17.83
N LEU A 63 -15.00 -38.69 -17.83
CA LEU A 63 -16.10 -39.53 -17.38
C LEU A 63 -15.60 -40.31 -16.17
N ILE A 64 -15.57 -39.63 -15.01
CA ILE A 64 -15.84 -40.34 -13.75
C ILE A 64 -17.29 -40.81 -13.88
N ALA A 65 -17.51 -41.89 -14.62
CA ALA A 65 -18.64 -42.75 -14.33
C ALA A 65 -18.45 -43.09 -12.85
N GLU A 66 -19.38 -42.62 -12.01
CA GLU A 66 -19.42 -42.97 -10.59
C GLU A 66 -19.04 -44.44 -10.47
N LYS A 67 -17.91 -44.75 -9.81
CA LYS A 67 -17.39 -46.11 -9.73
C LYS A 67 -18.40 -46.94 -8.93
N LYS A 68 -19.42 -47.46 -9.61
CA LYS A 68 -20.36 -48.41 -9.03
C LYS A 68 -19.55 -49.65 -8.66
N PRO A 69 -19.65 -50.15 -7.42
CA PRO A 69 -18.89 -51.31 -7.01
C PRO A 69 -19.21 -52.48 -7.95
N LEU A 70 -18.19 -53.25 -8.31
CA LEU A 70 -18.33 -54.47 -9.10
C LEU A 70 -19.31 -55.39 -8.38
N LYS A 71 -20.46 -55.66 -8.99
CA LYS A 71 -21.48 -56.54 -8.41
C LYS A 71 -21.16 -58.03 -8.63
N TYR A 72 -20.31 -58.32 -9.63
CA TYR A 72 -19.98 -59.68 -10.05
C TYR A 72 -18.50 -59.78 -10.44
N ILE A 73 -17.83 -60.85 -10.02
CA ILE A 73 -16.54 -61.29 -10.58
C ILE A 73 -16.75 -62.72 -11.07
N LEU A 74 -16.39 -63.00 -12.33
CA LEU A 74 -16.48 -64.35 -12.93
C LEU A 74 -17.86 -65.00 -12.78
N GLY A 75 -18.93 -64.21 -12.95
CA GLY A 75 -20.32 -64.69 -12.86
C GLY A 75 -20.85 -64.94 -11.45
N ARG A 76 -20.06 -64.69 -10.40
CA ARG A 76 -20.49 -64.82 -9.00
C ARG A 76 -20.75 -63.45 -8.39
N LYS A 77 -21.88 -63.31 -7.69
CA LYS A 77 -22.24 -62.09 -6.97
C LYS A 77 -21.27 -61.87 -5.82
N ILE A 78 -20.74 -60.66 -5.69
CA ILE A 78 -19.81 -60.28 -4.63
C ILE A 78 -20.62 -59.58 -3.55
N ASP A 79 -20.66 -60.13 -2.33
CA ASP A 79 -21.36 -59.52 -1.20
C ASP A 79 -20.46 -58.56 -0.38
N THR A 80 -19.18 -58.44 -0.73
CA THR A 80 -18.25 -57.54 -0.06
C THR A 80 -18.17 -56.17 -0.75
N VAL A 81 -18.58 -55.15 0.00
CA VAL A 81 -18.33 -53.73 -0.32
C VAL A 81 -16.82 -53.50 -0.24
N VAL A 82 -16.10 -53.72 -1.33
CA VAL A 82 -14.70 -53.31 -1.44
C VAL A 82 -14.72 -51.79 -1.61
N SER A 83 -14.50 -51.07 -0.51
CA SER A 83 -14.29 -49.63 -0.53
C SER A 83 -13.17 -49.30 -1.52
N PRO A 84 -13.33 -48.27 -2.37
CA PRO A 84 -12.26 -47.85 -3.25
C PRO A 84 -11.02 -47.54 -2.39
N ILE A 85 -9.85 -48.00 -2.83
CA ILE A 85 -8.56 -47.60 -2.25
C ILE A 85 -8.59 -46.08 -2.19
N LYS A 86 -8.64 -45.52 -0.97
CA LYS A 86 -8.47 -44.08 -0.79
C LYS A 86 -7.06 -43.79 -1.27
N ASN A 87 -6.94 -43.12 -2.42
CA ASN A 87 -5.72 -42.40 -2.71
C ASN A 87 -5.57 -41.42 -1.55
N ASN A 88 -4.65 -41.69 -0.62
CA ASN A 88 -4.28 -40.72 0.39
C ASN A 88 -3.67 -39.55 -0.39
N VAL A 89 -4.47 -38.52 -0.64
CA VAL A 89 -3.92 -37.20 -0.92
C VAL A 89 -3.10 -36.88 0.33
N LEU A 90 -1.79 -36.89 0.21
CA LEU A 90 -0.89 -36.41 1.25
C LEU A 90 -1.24 -34.94 1.45
N THR A 91 -2.12 -34.64 2.41
CA THR A 91 -2.31 -33.28 2.90
C THR A 91 -1.00 -32.90 3.59
N PRO A 92 -0.34 -31.81 3.17
CA PRO A 92 0.92 -31.38 3.80
C PRO A 92 0.74 -31.27 5.30
N ASN A 93 1.68 -31.82 6.07
CA ASN A 93 1.67 -31.66 7.52
C ASN A 93 1.86 -30.17 7.83
N ASN A 94 1.00 -29.60 8.70
CA ASN A 94 1.08 -28.18 9.08
C ASN A 94 2.47 -27.77 9.58
N GLN A 95 3.20 -28.68 10.23
CA GLN A 95 4.57 -28.44 10.70
C GLN A 95 5.59 -28.31 9.56
N GLU A 96 5.44 -29.09 8.49
CA GLU A 96 6.32 -29.03 7.32
C GLU A 96 6.09 -27.74 6.52
N MET A 97 4.82 -27.31 6.42
CA MET A 97 4.44 -26.04 5.81
C MET A 97 5.02 -24.84 6.56
N GLU A 98 4.99 -24.85 7.89
CA GLU A 98 5.56 -23.79 8.71
C GLU A 98 7.09 -23.74 8.60
N LYS A 99 7.74 -24.92 8.60
CA LYS A 99 9.19 -25.03 8.41
C LYS A 99 9.62 -24.48 7.05
N LEU A 100 8.92 -24.88 5.98
CA LEU A 100 9.17 -24.37 4.63
C LEU A 100 8.96 -22.86 4.57
N GLY A 101 7.92 -22.33 5.22
CA GLY A 101 7.68 -20.89 5.31
C GLY A 101 8.86 -20.12 5.92
N LYS A 102 9.41 -20.62 7.03
CA LYS A 102 10.58 -20.04 7.70
C LYS A 102 11.83 -20.08 6.82
N GLU A 103 12.08 -21.20 6.14
CA GLU A 103 13.21 -21.34 5.21
C GLU A 103 13.10 -20.39 4.02
N VAL A 104 11.89 -20.24 3.46
CA VAL A 104 11.61 -19.31 2.35
C VAL A 104 11.82 -17.86 2.77
N GLU A 105 11.42 -17.50 3.99
CA GLU A 105 11.63 -16.16 4.54
C GLU A 105 13.11 -15.86 4.80
N ALA A 106 13.85 -16.83 5.36
CA ALA A 106 15.30 -16.72 5.51
C ALA A 106 16.00 -16.55 4.17
N LEU A 107 15.57 -17.29 3.13
CA LEU A 107 16.09 -17.13 1.78
C LEU A 107 15.75 -15.76 1.18
N TYR A 108 14.50 -15.29 1.31
CA TYR A 108 14.07 -13.96 0.85
C TYR A 108 14.95 -12.83 1.40
N ASN A 109 15.34 -12.93 2.67
CA ASN A 109 16.17 -11.94 3.32
C ASN A 109 17.64 -12.00 2.90
N THR A 110 18.16 -13.19 2.57
CA THR A 110 19.59 -13.41 2.33
C THR A 110 19.99 -13.51 0.85
N ILE A 111 19.05 -13.77 -0.07
CA ILE A 111 19.31 -14.03 -1.50
C ILE A 111 20.08 -12.91 -2.23
N GLN A 112 20.03 -11.68 -1.71
CA GLN A 112 20.75 -10.54 -2.27
C GLN A 112 22.26 -10.60 -2.01
N ASN A 113 22.68 -11.19 -0.88
CA ASN A 113 24.06 -11.17 -0.42
C ASN A 113 24.78 -12.52 -0.61
N ARG A 114 24.09 -13.51 -1.19
CA ARG A 114 24.59 -14.88 -1.38
C ARG A 114 24.89 -15.16 -2.84
N ASP A 115 25.92 -15.96 -3.07
CA ASP A 115 26.30 -16.40 -4.41
C ASP A 115 25.31 -17.43 -4.97
N ASN A 116 25.09 -17.39 -6.29
CA ASN A 116 24.16 -18.31 -6.97
C ASN A 116 24.52 -19.78 -6.73
N LYS A 117 25.83 -20.09 -6.70
CA LYS A 117 26.32 -21.45 -6.46
C LYS A 117 26.01 -21.92 -5.04
N GLU A 118 26.21 -21.06 -4.06
CA GLU A 118 25.93 -21.36 -2.66
C GLU A 118 24.43 -21.60 -2.44
N ILE A 119 23.57 -20.79 -3.07
CA ILE A 119 22.10 -20.97 -3.00
C ILE A 119 21.68 -22.32 -3.59
N LEU A 120 22.23 -22.70 -4.75
CA LEU A 120 21.91 -23.99 -5.39
C LEU A 120 22.39 -25.20 -4.58
N GLU A 121 23.50 -25.09 -3.86
CA GLU A 121 24.08 -26.20 -3.09
C GLU A 121 23.49 -26.34 -1.70
N SER A 122 23.02 -25.24 -1.10
CA SER A 122 22.59 -25.21 0.31
C SER A 122 21.08 -25.12 0.52
N CYS A 123 20.32 -24.61 -0.46
CA CYS A 123 18.88 -24.46 -0.33
C CYS A 123 18.14 -25.59 -1.05
N ASP A 124 17.05 -26.04 -0.44
CA ASP A 124 16.18 -27.04 -1.05
C ASP A 124 15.49 -26.49 -2.31
N ASP A 125 15.40 -27.31 -3.35
CA ASP A 125 14.72 -27.00 -4.61
C ASP A 125 13.29 -26.52 -4.36
N LEU A 126 12.60 -27.14 -3.39
CA LEU A 126 11.25 -26.77 -3.01
C LEU A 126 11.19 -25.37 -2.41
N CYS A 127 12.17 -24.98 -1.60
CA CYS A 127 12.27 -23.66 -0.99
C CYS A 127 12.49 -22.57 -2.06
N ILE A 128 13.40 -22.81 -3.00
CA ILE A 128 13.68 -21.87 -4.11
C ILE A 128 12.43 -21.69 -4.99
N ARG A 129 11.72 -22.78 -5.30
CA ARG A 129 10.48 -22.75 -6.10
C ARG A 129 9.33 -22.07 -5.33
N ALA A 130 9.21 -22.32 -4.04
CA ALA A 130 8.21 -21.68 -3.18
C ALA A 130 8.43 -20.16 -3.13
N LEU A 131 9.69 -19.72 -3.01
CA LEU A 131 10.03 -18.30 -3.08
C LEU A 131 9.70 -17.71 -4.45
N ALA A 132 10.06 -18.39 -5.54
CA ALA A 132 9.73 -17.93 -6.89
C ALA A 132 8.22 -17.75 -7.09
N LYS A 133 7.42 -18.71 -6.61
CA LYS A 133 5.96 -18.61 -6.62
C LYS A 133 5.45 -17.42 -5.80
N ARG A 134 6.02 -17.17 -4.61
CA ARG A 134 5.69 -16.01 -3.76
C ARG A 134 5.97 -14.69 -4.49
N MET A 135 7.03 -14.63 -5.29
CA MET A 135 7.44 -13.46 -6.08
C MET A 135 6.68 -13.31 -7.41
N GLY A 136 5.69 -14.17 -7.69
CA GLY A 136 4.89 -14.10 -8.92
C GLY A 136 5.55 -14.72 -10.15
N LEU A 137 6.68 -15.41 -10.00
CA LEU A 137 7.29 -16.22 -11.05
C LEU A 137 6.52 -17.55 -11.14
N SER A 138 5.45 -17.56 -11.92
CA SER A 138 4.60 -18.74 -12.11
C SER A 138 5.18 -19.65 -13.18
N TYR A 139 5.26 -20.94 -12.87
CA TYR A 139 5.67 -21.98 -13.81
C TYR A 139 4.58 -23.05 -13.87
N SER A 140 4.29 -23.57 -15.06
CA SER A 140 3.31 -24.63 -15.25
C SER A 140 3.85 -25.95 -14.69
N ILE A 141 2.97 -26.83 -14.19
CA ILE A 141 3.33 -28.17 -13.67
C ILE A 141 4.11 -28.97 -14.73
N GLU A 142 3.82 -28.71 -16.01
CA GLU A 142 4.45 -29.36 -17.17
C GLU A 142 5.80 -28.75 -17.57
N GLN A 143 6.13 -27.56 -17.08
CA GLN A 143 7.36 -26.81 -17.39
C GLN A 143 8.00 -26.30 -16.11
N THR A 144 8.42 -27.22 -15.25
CA THR A 144 9.25 -26.88 -14.10
C THR A 144 10.62 -26.42 -14.61
N PRO A 145 10.98 -25.13 -14.42
CA PRO A 145 12.29 -24.66 -14.85
C PRO A 145 13.36 -25.43 -14.08
N ASN A 146 14.44 -25.74 -14.80
CA ASN A 146 15.67 -26.23 -14.19
C ASN A 146 16.22 -25.12 -13.29
N LEU A 147 16.62 -25.46 -12.08
CA LEU A 147 17.33 -24.53 -11.21
C LEU A 147 18.71 -24.26 -11.80
N THR A 148 18.80 -23.18 -12.58
CA THR A 148 20.04 -22.68 -13.16
C THR A 148 20.44 -21.37 -12.48
N SER A 149 21.68 -20.94 -12.65
CA SER A 149 22.13 -19.63 -12.17
C SER A 149 21.28 -18.48 -12.72
N GLY A 150 20.87 -18.57 -14.00
CA GLY A 150 19.99 -17.57 -14.62
C GLY A 150 18.61 -17.47 -13.98
N PHE A 151 18.04 -18.60 -13.55
CA PHE A 151 16.79 -18.62 -12.79
C PHE A 151 16.93 -17.89 -11.44
N ILE A 152 18.05 -18.08 -10.74
CA ILE A 152 18.31 -17.38 -9.47
C ILE A 152 18.48 -15.89 -9.69
N ASP A 153 19.11 -15.47 -10.78
CA ASP A 153 19.26 -14.05 -11.10
C ASP A 153 17.90 -13.39 -11.36
N ASP A 154 17.00 -14.06 -12.09
CA ASP A 154 15.64 -13.56 -12.33
C ASP A 154 14.79 -13.57 -11.05
N LEU A 155 14.98 -14.57 -10.19
CA LEU A 155 14.41 -14.59 -8.84
C LEU A 155 14.91 -13.41 -8.01
N ARG A 156 16.22 -13.13 -8.02
CA ARG A 156 16.82 -12.02 -7.27
C ARG A 156 16.28 -10.67 -7.75
N LYS A 157 16.18 -10.46 -9.07
CA LYS A 157 15.54 -9.26 -9.64
C LYS A 157 14.09 -9.13 -9.16
N SER A 158 13.34 -10.22 -9.15
CA SER A 158 11.95 -10.23 -8.69
C SER A 158 11.82 -9.90 -7.20
N VAL A 159 12.74 -10.42 -6.37
CA VAL A 159 12.81 -10.09 -4.94
C VAL A 159 13.14 -8.61 -4.72
N ILE A 160 14.11 -8.05 -5.47
CA ILE A 160 14.44 -6.62 -5.39
C ILE A 160 13.22 -5.76 -5.74
N ASN A 161 12.55 -6.08 -6.85
CA ASN A 161 11.34 -5.35 -7.26
C ASN A 161 10.21 -5.49 -6.22
N HIS A 162 10.04 -6.67 -5.62
CA HIS A 162 9.05 -6.89 -4.58
C HIS A 162 9.34 -6.06 -3.33
N LYS A 163 10.59 -6.03 -2.85
CA LYS A 163 11.00 -5.20 -1.71
C LYS A 163 10.76 -3.71 -2.00
N ALA A 164 11.17 -3.23 -3.17
CA ALA A 164 10.91 -1.84 -3.59
C ALA A 164 9.41 -1.53 -3.68
N GLN A 165 8.58 -2.47 -4.12
CA GLN A 165 7.12 -2.32 -4.11
C GLN A 165 6.56 -2.27 -2.68
N GLU A 166 7.05 -3.10 -1.75
CA GLU A 166 6.63 -3.06 -0.35
C GLU A 166 7.02 -1.73 0.31
N GLU A 167 8.26 -1.27 0.11
CA GLU A 167 8.74 0.04 0.59
C GLU A 167 7.88 1.18 0.04
N SER A 168 7.62 1.20 -1.28
CA SER A 168 6.76 2.24 -1.89
C SER A 168 5.32 2.23 -1.39
N LYS A 169 4.75 1.05 -1.08
CA LYS A 169 3.42 0.94 -0.47
C LYS A 169 3.42 1.50 0.94
N LEU A 170 4.45 1.18 1.72
CA LEU A 170 4.59 1.68 3.08
C LEU A 170 4.77 3.20 3.08
N ASP A 171 5.60 3.73 2.19
CA ASP A 171 5.79 5.17 1.99
C ASP A 171 4.49 5.88 1.59
N ASN A 172 3.67 5.25 0.73
CA ASN A 172 2.37 5.80 0.36
C ASN A 172 1.43 5.87 1.58
N ILE A 173 1.37 4.82 2.40
CA ILE A 173 0.57 4.82 3.65
C ILE A 173 1.05 5.92 4.60
N HIS A 174 2.37 6.06 4.78
CA HIS A 174 2.96 7.10 5.60
C HIS A 174 2.64 8.51 5.08
N ASN A 175 2.75 8.72 3.76
CA ASN A 175 2.39 9.99 3.12
C ASN A 175 0.90 10.32 3.29
N GLN A 176 0.00 9.34 3.12
CA GLN A 176 -1.43 9.54 3.34
C GLN A 176 -1.73 9.97 4.79
N LYS A 177 -1.05 9.36 5.77
CA LYS A 177 -1.17 9.76 7.18
C LYS A 177 -0.73 11.20 7.37
N ILE A 178 0.43 11.58 6.84
CA ILE A 178 0.96 12.95 6.91
C ILE A 178 0.00 13.95 6.26
N GLU A 179 -0.46 13.69 5.04
CA GLU A 179 -1.42 14.54 4.33
C GLU A 179 -2.71 14.73 5.12
N HIS A 180 -3.20 13.68 5.77
CA HIS A 180 -4.38 13.77 6.64
C HIS A 180 -4.14 14.72 7.82
N ILE A 181 -2.99 14.63 8.48
CA ILE A 181 -2.61 15.53 9.57
C ILE A 181 -2.51 16.97 9.10
N ILE A 182 -1.78 17.20 8.00
CA ILE A 182 -1.59 18.53 7.43
C ILE A 182 -2.96 19.14 7.09
N LYS A 183 -3.84 18.38 6.44
CA LYS A 183 -5.19 18.83 6.11
C LYS A 183 -5.97 19.27 7.34
N GLN A 184 -5.96 18.49 8.41
CA GLN A 184 -6.65 18.87 9.65
C GLN A 184 -6.06 20.13 10.30
N LEU A 185 -4.73 20.30 10.26
CA LEU A 185 -4.07 21.52 10.73
C LEU A 185 -4.44 22.74 9.85
N THR A 186 -4.53 22.56 8.54
CA THR A 186 -5.00 23.59 7.60
C THR A 186 -6.46 23.98 7.85
N ASP A 187 -7.33 23.00 8.13
CA ASP A 187 -8.73 23.26 8.50
C ASP A 187 -8.84 24.05 9.83
N LEU A 188 -7.85 23.92 10.72
CA LEU A 188 -7.70 24.71 11.95
C LEU A 188 -7.04 26.08 11.73
N GLY A 189 -6.64 26.41 10.49
CA GLY A 189 -6.03 27.68 10.10
C GLY A 189 -4.51 27.75 10.28
N TYR A 190 -3.81 26.61 10.33
CA TYR A 190 -2.35 26.54 10.36
C TYR A 190 -1.76 26.31 8.97
N ILE A 191 -0.59 26.89 8.73
CA ILE A 191 0.20 26.65 7.52
C ILE A 191 1.32 25.68 7.90
N VAL A 192 1.46 24.58 7.15
CA VAL A 192 2.52 23.59 7.38
C VAL A 192 3.47 23.63 6.20
N ASN A 193 4.74 23.94 6.47
CA ASN A 193 5.79 23.92 5.46
C ASN A 193 6.64 22.67 5.64
N GLU A 194 6.96 22.01 4.52
CA GLU A 194 7.91 20.90 4.49
C GLU A 194 9.31 21.44 4.19
N GLU A 195 10.23 21.27 5.12
CA GLU A 195 11.64 21.59 4.97
C GLU A 195 12.44 20.30 4.94
N LYS A 196 13.23 20.10 3.87
CA LYS A 196 14.15 18.97 3.76
C LYS A 196 15.51 19.38 4.31
N SER A 197 15.91 18.77 5.43
CA SER A 197 17.21 18.97 6.05
C SER A 197 18.03 17.68 5.97
N GLY A 198 18.73 17.50 4.85
CA GLY A 198 19.49 16.26 4.60
C GLY A 198 18.57 15.07 4.32
N ASP A 199 18.74 13.99 5.08
CA ASP A 199 17.93 12.77 4.96
C ASP A 199 16.59 12.85 5.75
N GLU A 200 16.39 13.89 6.56
CA GLU A 200 15.18 14.06 7.37
C GLU A 200 14.24 15.14 6.80
N CYS A 201 12.94 14.84 6.82
CA CYS A 201 11.88 15.78 6.45
C CYS A 201 11.26 16.38 7.73
N LEU A 202 11.34 17.70 7.85
CA LEU A 202 10.80 18.46 8.97
C LEU A 202 9.56 19.24 8.53
N TYR A 203 8.47 19.10 9.27
CA TYR A 203 7.24 19.86 9.06
C TYR A 203 7.17 20.99 10.07
N THR A 204 7.36 22.22 9.61
CA THR A 204 7.25 23.44 10.43
C THR A 204 5.82 23.97 10.39
N ILE A 205 5.20 24.13 11.56
CA ILE A 205 3.81 24.53 11.71
C ILE A 205 3.76 26.01 12.08
N PHE A 206 3.06 26.80 11.28
CA PHE A 206 2.89 28.24 11.42
C PHE A 206 1.44 28.61 11.67
N LYS A 207 1.25 29.71 12.40
CA LYS A 207 -0.04 30.40 12.54
C LYS A 207 0.16 31.88 12.24
N GLY A 208 -0.32 32.32 11.08
CA GLY A 208 0.16 33.58 10.51
C GLY A 208 1.68 33.53 10.30
N ASP A 209 2.40 34.55 10.76
CA ASP A 209 3.87 34.65 10.60
C ASP A 209 4.66 34.01 11.75
N LYS A 210 3.98 33.45 12.76
CA LYS A 210 4.65 32.85 13.93
C LYS A 210 4.80 31.35 13.77
N LYS A 211 6.03 30.86 13.91
CA LYS A 211 6.33 29.44 14.09
C LYS A 211 5.77 28.97 15.43
N VAL A 212 4.91 27.96 15.39
CA VAL A 212 4.25 27.41 16.58
C VAL A 212 4.95 26.15 17.05
N ASP A 213 5.33 25.28 16.10
CA ASP A 213 5.98 24.02 16.42
C ASP A 213 6.73 23.48 15.19
N SER A 214 7.49 22.40 15.39
CA SER A 214 8.10 21.64 14.31
C SER A 214 8.12 20.17 14.66
N ILE A 215 7.69 19.33 13.71
CA ILE A 215 7.59 17.89 13.90
C ILE A 215 8.26 17.17 12.73
N THR A 216 8.99 16.11 13.02
CA THR A 216 9.66 15.30 12.01
C THR A 216 8.70 14.31 11.35
N ARG A 217 9.05 13.85 10.15
CA ARG A 217 8.32 12.82 9.42
C ARG A 217 8.16 11.53 10.25
N ASP A 218 9.21 11.10 10.93
CA ASP A 218 9.19 9.88 11.74
C ASP A 218 8.32 10.01 12.98
N GLU A 219 8.31 11.18 13.62
CA GLU A 219 7.39 11.45 14.73
C GLU A 219 5.93 11.36 14.28
N ILE A 220 5.58 11.92 13.11
CA ILE A 220 4.21 11.81 12.56
C ILE A 220 3.85 10.35 12.25
N ILE A 221 4.77 9.61 11.63
CA ILE A 221 4.54 8.21 11.24
C ILE A 221 4.29 7.35 12.47
N ASN A 222 5.13 7.49 13.49
CA ASN A 222 5.08 6.65 14.69
C ASN A 222 4.04 7.11 15.73
N MET A 223 3.44 8.28 15.54
CA MET A 223 2.46 8.84 16.46
C MET A 223 1.22 7.94 16.61
N SER A 224 0.81 7.71 17.85
CA SER A 224 -0.47 7.08 18.16
C SER A 224 -1.65 8.05 17.90
N ASN A 225 -2.85 7.51 17.71
CA ASN A 225 -4.05 8.33 17.54
C ASN A 225 -4.33 9.22 18.77
N GLU A 226 -3.92 8.80 19.96
CA GLU A 226 -4.08 9.59 21.20
C GLU A 226 -3.13 10.78 21.25
N GLU A 227 -1.86 10.59 20.90
CA GLU A 227 -0.88 11.69 20.81
C GLU A 227 -1.27 12.68 19.71
N TYR A 228 -1.78 12.16 18.59
CA TYR A 228 -2.32 12.97 17.52
C TYR A 228 -3.49 13.86 17.97
N ASN A 229 -4.45 13.29 18.69
CA ASN A 229 -5.58 14.05 19.23
C ASN A 229 -5.14 15.11 20.23
N LYS A 230 -4.15 14.83 21.08
CA LYS A 230 -3.57 15.82 22.01
C LYS A 230 -2.92 16.98 21.28
N ILE A 231 -2.23 16.72 20.17
CA ILE A 231 -1.64 17.74 19.32
C ILE A 231 -2.74 18.60 18.68
N LEU A 232 -3.79 17.99 18.15
CA LEU A 232 -4.93 18.73 17.62
C LEU A 232 -5.65 19.57 18.69
N GLU A 233 -5.83 19.04 19.90
CA GLU A 233 -6.41 19.78 21.03
C GLU A 233 -5.53 20.97 21.43
N LYS A 234 -4.20 20.75 21.56
CA LYS A 234 -3.22 21.84 21.77
C LYS A 234 -3.39 22.94 20.72
N TYR A 235 -3.64 22.61 19.46
CA TYR A 235 -3.82 23.56 18.37
C TYR A 235 -5.23 24.15 18.22
N LYS A 236 -6.27 23.46 18.71
CA LYS A 236 -7.64 24.01 18.78
C LYS A 236 -7.69 25.20 19.75
N ASP A 237 -6.93 25.13 20.85
CA ASP A 237 -6.96 26.16 21.91
C ASP A 237 -6.13 27.42 21.59
N ILE A 238 -5.24 27.40 20.59
CA ILE A 238 -4.52 28.61 20.16
C ILE A 238 -5.45 29.55 19.37
N LYS A 239 -6.77 29.29 19.27
CA LYS A 239 -7.72 30.26 18.72
C LYS A 239 -7.81 31.56 19.54
N THR A 240 -7.15 31.66 20.71
CA THR A 240 -7.08 32.92 21.47
C THR A 240 -5.78 33.04 22.27
N SER A 241 -4.76 33.65 21.68
CA SER A 241 -3.76 34.42 22.44
C SER A 241 -3.10 35.47 21.53
N PHE A 242 -3.93 36.33 20.93
CA PHE A 242 -3.44 37.66 20.56
C PHE A 242 -3.59 38.54 21.79
N ASN A 243 -2.53 39.26 22.15
CA ASN A 243 -2.55 40.13 23.31
C ASN A 243 -3.25 41.44 22.95
N PHE A 244 -4.58 41.46 23.06
CA PHE A 244 -5.38 42.66 22.84
C PHE A 244 -5.40 43.62 24.03
N THR A 245 -4.65 43.35 25.10
CA THR A 245 -4.70 44.15 26.34
C THR A 245 -4.40 45.62 26.06
N GLN A 246 -3.33 45.93 25.33
CA GLN A 246 -2.96 47.30 24.99
C GLN A 246 -3.96 47.96 24.03
N LEU A 247 -4.46 47.22 23.03
CA LEU A 247 -5.47 47.75 22.11
C LEU A 247 -6.78 48.07 22.84
N ASN A 248 -7.24 47.19 23.74
CA ASN A 248 -8.43 47.39 24.55
C ASN A 248 -8.28 48.58 25.50
N GLU A 249 -7.11 48.75 26.13
CA GLU A 249 -6.81 49.94 26.95
C GLU A 249 -6.90 51.24 26.14
N VAL A 250 -6.39 51.23 24.90
CA VAL A 250 -6.48 52.38 23.98
C VAL A 250 -7.93 52.65 23.56
N ILE A 251 -8.71 51.60 23.29
CA ILE A 251 -10.14 51.70 22.94
C ILE A 251 -10.97 52.25 24.11
N GLU A 252 -10.73 51.78 25.34
CA GLU A 252 -11.42 52.29 26.52
C GLU A 252 -11.03 53.74 26.82
N ARG A 253 -9.75 54.10 26.65
CA ARG A 253 -9.33 55.51 26.67
C ARG A 253 -10.05 56.35 25.62
N ALA A 254 -10.30 55.80 24.44
CA ALA A 254 -10.95 56.51 23.33
C ALA A 254 -12.42 56.80 23.62
N LYS A 255 -13.14 55.80 24.15
CA LYS A 255 -14.55 55.95 24.60
C LYS A 255 -14.70 56.96 25.73
N GLY A 256 -13.67 57.12 26.57
CA GLY A 256 -13.65 58.07 27.69
C GLY A 256 -13.33 59.51 27.31
N ILE A 257 -13.04 59.82 26.04
CA ILE A 257 -12.75 61.18 25.61
C ILE A 257 -14.02 62.03 25.60
N ASP A 258 -13.96 63.18 26.27
CA ASP A 258 -14.99 64.20 26.19
C ASP A 258 -14.77 65.10 24.95
N GLU A 259 -15.61 64.90 23.93
CA GLU A 259 -15.67 65.70 22.70
C GLU A 259 -15.62 67.21 22.98
N LYS A 260 -16.24 67.67 24.08
CA LYS A 260 -16.34 69.10 24.39
C LYS A 260 -14.99 69.74 24.68
N LYS A 261 -13.97 68.96 25.06
CA LYS A 261 -12.63 69.43 25.40
C LYS A 261 -11.75 69.73 24.17
N TYR A 262 -12.07 69.16 23.00
CA TYR A 262 -11.20 69.17 21.82
C TYR A 262 -11.81 69.94 20.64
N THR A 263 -10.98 70.44 19.73
CA THR A 263 -11.48 71.15 18.54
C THR A 263 -12.30 70.20 17.67
N PRO A 264 -13.40 70.67 17.03
CA PRO A 264 -14.23 69.83 16.16
C PRO A 264 -13.42 69.15 15.05
N GLU A 265 -12.44 69.85 14.48
CA GLU A 265 -11.58 69.36 13.39
C GLU A 265 -10.66 68.21 13.84
N SER A 266 -9.99 68.36 14.99
CA SER A 266 -9.12 67.30 15.52
C SER A 266 -9.93 66.09 15.98
N PHE A 267 -11.11 66.31 16.56
CA PHE A 267 -11.98 65.25 17.06
C PHE A 267 -12.61 64.44 15.91
N GLN A 268 -13.06 65.10 14.84
CA GLN A 268 -13.59 64.42 13.66
C GLN A 268 -12.54 63.54 12.97
N THR A 269 -11.28 63.98 12.95
CA THR A 269 -10.15 63.21 12.41
C THR A 269 -9.86 61.97 13.25
N PHE A 270 -9.98 62.09 14.58
CA PHE A 270 -9.85 60.98 15.52
C PHE A 270 -10.97 59.93 15.34
N ILE A 271 -12.24 60.34 15.29
CA ILE A 271 -13.38 59.42 15.10
C ILE A 271 -13.28 58.65 13.77
N LYS A 272 -12.88 59.31 12.68
CA LYS A 272 -12.71 58.63 11.38
C LYS A 272 -11.68 57.49 11.41
N LYS A 273 -10.66 57.59 12.27
CA LYS A 273 -9.68 56.51 12.46
C LYS A 273 -10.17 55.44 13.43
N PHE A 274 -10.98 55.83 14.41
CA PHE A 274 -11.52 54.92 15.43
C PHE A 274 -12.68 54.04 14.91
N GLU A 275 -13.50 54.54 13.99
CA GLU A 275 -14.63 53.80 13.38
C GLU A 275 -14.21 52.89 12.19
N GLY A 276 -12.90 52.72 11.95
CA GLY A 276 -12.42 51.82 10.92
C GLY A 276 -12.82 50.35 11.20
N PRO A 277 -13.09 49.54 10.15
CA PRO A 277 -13.35 48.12 10.34
C PRO A 277 -12.13 47.45 10.97
N VAL A 278 -12.32 46.74 12.07
CA VAL A 278 -11.33 45.81 12.63
C VAL A 278 -11.42 44.54 11.78
N PRO A 279 -10.39 44.19 10.97
CA PRO A 279 -10.45 42.96 10.18
C PRO A 279 -10.71 41.73 11.07
N GLU A 280 -11.47 40.76 10.59
CA GLU A 280 -11.81 39.55 11.35
C GLU A 280 -10.64 38.55 11.47
N PHE A 281 -9.53 38.82 10.78
CA PHE A 281 -8.30 38.04 10.79
C PHE A 281 -7.11 39.00 10.84
N ILE A 282 -6.49 39.16 12.01
CA ILE A 282 -5.41 40.13 12.22
C ILE A 282 -4.20 39.44 12.86
N THR A 283 -2.98 39.67 12.34
CA THR A 283 -1.72 39.21 12.94
C THR A 283 -1.35 40.08 14.17
N GLN A 284 -0.43 39.63 15.04
CA GLN A 284 -0.02 40.46 16.19
C GLN A 284 0.65 41.78 15.74
N GLU A 285 1.39 41.78 14.62
CA GLU A 285 2.00 43.00 14.08
C GLU A 285 0.95 44.03 13.64
N GLU A 286 -0.16 43.57 13.09
CA GLU A 286 -1.28 44.43 12.73
C GLU A 286 -2.03 44.93 13.98
N VAL A 287 -2.16 44.12 15.04
CA VAL A 287 -2.67 44.57 16.35
C VAL A 287 -1.78 45.66 16.94
N ASP A 288 -0.46 45.50 16.87
CA ASP A 288 0.50 46.48 17.37
C ASP A 288 0.49 47.76 16.52
N SER A 289 0.38 47.62 15.18
CA SER A 289 0.25 48.73 14.24
C SER A 289 -1.03 49.54 14.48
N LEU A 290 -2.18 48.86 14.66
CA LEU A 290 -3.46 49.49 15.02
C LEU A 290 -3.36 50.22 16.36
N THR A 291 -2.73 49.59 17.35
CA THR A 291 -2.48 50.19 18.67
C THR A 291 -1.64 51.47 18.54
N LEU A 292 -0.61 51.45 17.71
CA LEU A 292 0.28 52.59 17.46
C LEU A 292 -0.43 53.71 16.67
N GLU A 293 -1.22 53.37 15.66
CA GLU A 293 -1.98 54.34 14.88
C GLU A 293 -3.06 55.02 15.72
N LEU A 294 -3.78 54.26 16.56
CA LEU A 294 -4.74 54.83 17.51
C LEU A 294 -4.04 55.73 18.51
N ASN A 295 -2.92 55.33 19.12
CA ASN A 295 -2.16 56.20 20.03
C ASN A 295 -1.70 57.51 19.34
N LYS A 296 -1.22 57.46 18.10
CA LYS A 296 -0.88 58.66 17.32
C LYS A 296 -2.09 59.56 17.10
N SER A 297 -3.28 58.99 16.92
CA SER A 297 -4.50 59.79 16.77
C SER A 297 -4.86 60.57 18.05
N PHE A 298 -4.55 60.04 19.24
CA PHE A 298 -4.67 60.79 20.50
C PHE A 298 -3.71 61.99 20.55
N GLU A 299 -2.48 61.84 20.08
CA GLU A 299 -1.49 62.93 20.07
C GLU A 299 -1.89 64.09 19.14
N MET A 300 -2.70 63.80 18.13
CA MET A 300 -3.22 64.79 17.18
C MET A 300 -4.46 65.54 17.71
N LEU A 301 -5.03 65.16 18.86
CA LEU A 301 -6.14 65.87 19.47
C LEU A 301 -5.70 67.23 20.03
N VAL A 302 -6.40 68.29 19.62
CA VAL A 302 -6.10 69.67 20.04
C VAL A 302 -7.17 70.17 21.01
N GLU A 303 -6.77 70.51 22.23
CA GLU A 303 -7.69 71.07 23.24
C GLU A 303 -8.16 72.49 22.90
N LYS A 304 -9.45 72.79 23.13
CA LYS A 304 -10.03 74.13 22.88
C LYS A 304 -9.36 75.24 23.70
N THR A 305 -8.81 74.92 24.86
CA THR A 305 -8.15 75.87 25.79
C THR A 305 -6.79 76.34 25.25
N LYS A 306 -5.98 75.46 24.65
CA LYS A 306 -4.69 75.79 24.01
C LYS A 306 -4.83 76.65 22.75
N VAL A 307 -5.99 76.58 22.06
CA VAL A 307 -6.26 77.42 20.89
C VAL A 307 -6.63 78.86 21.30
N ARG A 308 -7.35 79.03 22.41
CA ARG A 308 -7.69 80.36 22.95
C ARG A 308 -6.46 81.14 23.42
N SER A 309 -5.47 80.49 24.05
CA SER A 309 -4.26 81.18 24.51
C SER A 309 -3.33 81.65 23.39
N ARG A 310 -3.36 81.03 22.20
CA ARG A 310 -2.61 81.52 21.03
C ARG A 310 -3.25 82.73 20.35
N LYS A 311 -4.59 82.82 20.33
CA LYS A 311 -5.29 83.96 19.72
C LYS A 311 -5.16 85.26 20.52
N ILE A 312 -4.87 85.19 21.81
CA ILE A 312 -4.74 86.39 22.67
C ILE A 312 -3.35 87.04 22.52
N ASN A 313 -2.34 86.31 22.00
CA ASN A 313 -0.97 86.83 21.83
C ASN A 313 -0.66 87.34 20.40
N SER A 314 -1.65 87.50 19.53
CA SER A 314 -1.48 88.03 18.16
C SER A 314 -2.27 89.31 17.88
N GLU A 315 -2.89 89.92 18.89
CA GLU A 315 -3.52 91.25 18.82
C GLU A 315 -2.95 92.10 19.96
N ASN A 316 -1.71 92.54 19.81
CA ASN A 316 -1.12 93.72 20.45
C ASN A 316 -0.04 94.28 19.52
#